data_AF-X1MSX7-F1
#
_entry.id   AF-X1MSX7-F1
#
_cell.length_a   1.000
_cell.length_b   1.000
_cell.length_c   1.000
_cell.angle_alpha   90.00
_cell.angle_beta   90.00
_cell.angle_gamma   90.00
#
_symmetry.space_group_name_H-M   'P 1'
#
loop_
_entity.id
_entity.type
_entity.pdbx_description
1 polymer ?
#
loop_
_entity_poly.entity_id
_entity_poly.type
_entity_poly.pdbx_seq_one_letter_code
_entity_poly.pdbx_strand_id
1 'polypeptide(L)'
;MNIVFADLKKIVVSLHEANPMLGHRGCRLGITYPEITEMQARAVFEAACEVTKMGIKVIPEVMIPVVMEAKELANQRKIVDKIAKETINKYGVKLKYMIGTMIEIPRAALTADEVAKEADFFSYGTNDMTQTTLGFSRDDVAKF
;
A
#
# COMPACT_ATOMS: atom_id res chain seq x y z
N MET A 1 -20.25 13.59 -15.84
CA MET A 1 -20.22 12.15 -16.18
C MET A 1 -21.61 11.76 -16.67
N ASN A 2 -21.75 11.28 -17.91
CA ASN A 2 -23.01 10.77 -18.45
C ASN A 2 -23.07 9.24 -18.25
N ILE A 3 -23.25 8.79 -17.01
CA ILE A 3 -23.47 7.36 -16.69
C ILE A 3 -24.93 7.15 -16.33
N VAL A 4 -25.57 6.14 -16.92
CA VAL A 4 -26.97 5.81 -16.63
C VAL A 4 -27.05 5.12 -15.25
N PHE A 5 -28.09 5.45 -14.47
CA PHE A 5 -28.30 4.91 -13.12
C PHE A 5 -28.12 3.38 -13.01
N ALA A 6 -28.65 2.64 -14.00
CA ALA A 6 -28.55 1.18 -14.02
C ALA A 6 -27.10 0.67 -14.04
N ASP A 7 -26.22 1.34 -14.79
CA ASP A 7 -24.82 0.95 -14.89
C ASP A 7 -24.04 1.35 -13.63
N LEU A 8 -24.34 2.52 -13.05
CA LEU A 8 -23.78 2.90 -11.74
C LEU A 8 -24.18 1.89 -10.65
N LYS A 9 -25.45 1.47 -10.63
CA LYS A 9 -25.93 0.47 -9.67
C LYS A 9 -25.21 -0.86 -9.82
N LYS A 10 -24.94 -1.32 -11.06
CA LYS A 10 -24.17 -2.54 -11.31
C LYS A 10 -22.76 -2.46 -10.70
N ILE A 11 -22.07 -1.33 -10.89
CA ILE A 11 -20.72 -1.11 -10.34
C ILE A 11 -20.76 -1.20 -8.81
N VAL A 12 -21.67 -0.45 -8.17
CA VAL A 12 -21.80 -0.46 -6.70
C VAL A 12 -22.06 -1.86 -6.15
N VAL A 13 -22.98 -2.61 -6.79
CA VAL A 13 -23.29 -3.98 -6.36
C VAL A 13 -22.10 -4.92 -6.58
N SER A 14 -21.36 -4.76 -7.69
CA SER A 14 -20.18 -5.60 -7.96
C SER A 14 -19.00 -5.34 -7.01
N LEU A 15 -18.91 -4.15 -6.43
CA LEU A 15 -17.88 -3.76 -5.46
C LEU A 15 -18.30 -4.01 -4.00
N HIS A 16 -19.55 -4.44 -3.77
CA HIS A 16 -20.04 -4.72 -2.42
C HIS A 16 -19.43 -6.02 -1.89
N GLU A 17 -18.89 -5.97 -0.67
CA GLU A 17 -18.29 -7.11 0.00
C GLU A 17 -18.97 -7.37 1.35
N ALA A 18 -19.11 -8.65 1.71
CA ALA A 18 -19.72 -9.04 2.98
C ALA A 18 -18.91 -8.58 4.20
N ASN A 19 -17.58 -8.63 4.12
CA ASN A 19 -16.65 -8.18 5.18
C ASN A 19 -15.56 -7.27 4.58
N PRO A 20 -15.82 -5.96 4.45
CA PRO A 20 -14.90 -5.01 3.82
C PRO A 20 -13.53 -4.92 4.51
N MET A 21 -13.44 -5.24 5.82
CA MET A 21 -12.16 -5.28 6.55
C MET A 21 -11.15 -6.25 5.91
N LEU A 22 -11.63 -7.38 5.38
CA LEU A 22 -10.78 -8.46 4.82
C LEU A 22 -10.84 -8.55 3.30
N GLY A 23 -11.49 -7.60 2.65
CA GLY A 23 -11.81 -7.63 1.22
C GLY A 23 -10.68 -7.18 0.29
N HIS A 24 -11.09 -6.64 -0.85
CA HIS A 24 -10.22 -6.18 -1.93
C HIS A 24 -9.67 -4.78 -1.66
N ARG A 25 -8.66 -4.72 -0.78
CA ARG A 25 -7.98 -3.47 -0.36
C ARG A 25 -6.47 -3.63 -0.26
N GLY A 26 -5.79 -2.54 0.06
CA GLY A 26 -4.33 -2.51 0.29
C GLY A 26 -3.55 -3.00 -0.92
N CYS A 27 -2.50 -3.80 -0.69
CA CYS A 27 -1.65 -4.32 -1.77
C CYS A 27 -2.42 -5.13 -2.81
N ARG A 28 -3.51 -5.80 -2.43
CA ARG A 28 -4.34 -6.59 -3.37
C ARG A 28 -4.99 -5.71 -4.42
N LEU A 29 -5.44 -4.51 -4.03
CA LEU A 29 -5.99 -3.53 -4.95
C LEU A 29 -4.89 -2.97 -5.86
N GLY A 30 -3.71 -2.66 -5.31
CA GLY A 30 -2.56 -2.23 -6.09
C GLY A 30 -1.98 -3.30 -7.03
N ILE A 31 -2.26 -4.58 -6.79
CA ILE A 31 -1.89 -5.67 -7.70
C ILE A 31 -2.84 -5.73 -8.90
N THR A 32 -4.16 -5.57 -8.66
CA THR A 32 -5.16 -5.62 -9.74
C THR A 32 -5.26 -4.32 -10.52
N TYR A 33 -4.99 -3.18 -9.87
CA TYR A 33 -5.02 -1.83 -10.44
C TYR A 33 -3.68 -1.12 -10.16
N PRO A 34 -2.59 -1.56 -10.80
CA PRO A 34 -1.24 -1.04 -10.55
C PRO A 34 -1.10 0.46 -10.81
N GLU A 35 -1.93 1.04 -11.67
CA GLU A 35 -1.97 2.47 -11.95
C GLU A 35 -2.20 3.34 -10.70
N ILE A 36 -2.86 2.80 -9.67
CA ILE A 36 -3.07 3.49 -8.40
C ILE A 36 -1.75 3.63 -7.65
N THR A 37 -1.01 2.53 -7.50
CA THR A 37 0.33 2.51 -6.87
C THR A 37 1.30 3.37 -7.66
N GLU A 38 1.26 3.30 -9.00
CA GLU A 38 2.10 4.13 -9.87
C GLU A 38 1.85 5.62 -9.67
N MET A 39 0.57 6.03 -9.64
CA MET A 39 0.18 7.42 -9.42
C MET A 39 0.61 7.93 -8.04
N GLN A 40 0.37 7.15 -6.99
CA GLN A 40 0.75 7.53 -5.62
C GLN A 40 2.28 7.62 -5.46
N ALA A 41 3.02 6.64 -5.98
CA ALA A 41 4.49 6.69 -5.97
C ALA A 41 5.01 7.93 -6.71
N ARG A 42 4.45 8.23 -7.89
CA ARG A 42 4.84 9.41 -8.68
C ARG A 42 4.62 10.69 -7.88
N ALA A 43 3.45 10.84 -7.25
CA ALA A 43 3.14 12.01 -6.44
C ALA A 43 4.14 12.19 -5.27
N VAL A 44 4.46 11.11 -4.56
CA VAL A 44 5.45 11.13 -3.47
C VAL A 44 6.83 11.55 -3.98
N PHE A 45 7.31 10.94 -5.06
CA PHE A 45 8.66 11.18 -5.54
C PHE A 45 8.83 12.51 -6.28
N GLU A 46 7.81 12.99 -6.99
CA GLU A 46 7.84 14.33 -7.60
C GLU A 46 7.92 15.39 -6.50
N ALA A 47 7.07 15.31 -5.47
CA ALA A 47 7.11 16.22 -4.33
C ALA A 47 8.47 16.18 -3.61
N ALA A 48 8.99 14.98 -3.35
CA ALA A 48 10.30 14.81 -2.73
C ALA A 48 11.45 15.39 -3.57
N CYS A 49 11.40 15.25 -4.89
CA CYS A 49 12.40 15.83 -5.79
C CYS A 49 12.33 17.36 -5.82
N GLU A 50 11.13 17.95 -5.84
CA GLU A 50 10.94 19.41 -5.82
C GLU A 50 11.55 20.02 -4.54
N VAL A 51 11.21 19.48 -3.36
CA VAL A 51 11.77 20.00 -2.10
C VAL A 51 13.28 19.77 -2.00
N THR A 52 13.79 18.69 -2.59
CA THR A 52 15.24 18.44 -2.67
C THR A 52 15.94 19.52 -3.51
N LYS A 53 15.33 19.97 -4.62
CA LYS A 53 15.87 21.09 -5.43
C LYS A 53 15.90 22.41 -4.67
N MET A 54 15.00 22.59 -3.71
CA MET A 54 15.00 23.75 -2.80
C MET A 54 16.08 23.65 -1.70
N GLY A 55 16.89 22.59 -1.69
CA GLY A 55 17.93 22.36 -0.69
C GLY A 55 17.45 21.70 0.59
N ILE A 56 16.20 21.25 0.65
CA ILE A 56 15.63 20.57 1.82
C ILE A 56 15.93 19.07 1.73
N LYS A 57 16.53 18.52 2.78
CA LYS A 57 16.83 17.09 2.86
C LYS A 57 15.57 16.32 3.28
N VAL A 58 15.11 15.41 2.40
CA VAL A 58 14.01 14.48 2.66
C VAL A 58 14.42 13.05 2.33
N ILE A 59 13.89 12.08 3.06
CA ILE A 59 14.05 10.64 2.81
C ILE A 59 12.64 10.04 2.82
N PRO A 60 12.00 9.83 1.66
CA PRO A 60 10.67 9.26 1.59
C PRO A 60 10.67 7.79 2.04
N GLU A 61 9.68 7.43 2.83
CA GLU A 61 9.38 6.05 3.22
C GLU A 61 8.03 5.67 2.64
N VAL A 62 8.02 4.71 1.72
CA VAL A 62 6.78 4.20 1.09
C VAL A 62 6.44 2.88 1.73
N MET A 63 5.25 2.79 2.32
CA MET A 63 4.81 1.59 3.04
C MET A 63 3.66 0.93 2.29
N ILE A 64 3.79 -0.38 2.03
CA ILE A 64 2.75 -1.18 1.41
C ILE A 64 1.86 -1.82 2.49
N PRO A 65 0.52 -1.61 2.46
CA PRO A 65 -0.39 -2.15 3.47
C PRO A 65 -1.00 -3.50 3.06
N VAL A 66 -1.51 -4.24 4.05
CA VAL A 66 -2.28 -5.51 3.92
C VAL A 66 -1.48 -6.63 3.24
N VAL A 67 -0.16 -6.60 3.34
CA VAL A 67 0.71 -7.66 2.82
C VAL A 67 0.54 -8.91 3.69
N MET A 68 0.41 -10.07 3.04
CA MET A 68 0.39 -11.39 3.69
C MET A 68 1.55 -12.30 3.26
N GLU A 69 2.14 -12.06 2.07
CA GLU A 69 3.29 -12.82 1.57
C GLU A 69 4.36 -11.93 0.91
N ALA A 70 5.62 -12.39 0.91
CA ALA A 70 6.74 -11.68 0.30
C ALA A 70 6.54 -11.34 -1.18
N LYS A 71 5.83 -12.21 -1.94
CA LYS A 71 5.57 -12.00 -3.37
C LYS A 71 4.66 -10.80 -3.64
N GLU A 72 3.72 -10.51 -2.75
CA GLU A 72 2.85 -9.34 -2.86
C GLU A 72 3.64 -8.05 -2.63
N LEU A 73 4.51 -8.06 -1.60
CA LEU A 73 5.42 -6.95 -1.36
C LEU A 73 6.38 -6.75 -2.53
N ALA A 74 6.99 -7.82 -3.03
CA ALA A 74 7.88 -7.77 -4.19
C ALA A 74 7.20 -7.20 -5.44
N ASN A 75 5.92 -7.52 -5.66
CA ASN A 75 5.12 -6.96 -6.76
C ASN A 75 5.00 -5.43 -6.62
N GLN A 76 4.54 -4.96 -5.46
CA GLN A 76 4.33 -3.53 -5.24
C GLN A 76 5.65 -2.76 -5.18
N ARG A 77 6.69 -3.33 -4.55
CA ARG A 77 8.04 -2.76 -4.51
C ARG A 77 8.57 -2.48 -5.91
N LYS A 78 8.43 -3.42 -6.84
CA LYS A 78 8.88 -3.24 -8.23
C LYS A 78 8.22 -2.04 -8.92
N ILE A 79 6.92 -1.84 -8.68
CA ILE A 79 6.17 -0.70 -9.23
C ILE A 79 6.71 0.61 -8.64
N VAL A 80 6.79 0.69 -7.31
CA VAL A 80 7.29 1.89 -6.61
C VAL A 80 8.73 2.22 -7.02
N ASP A 81 9.63 1.23 -7.04
CA ASP A 81 11.04 1.38 -7.44
C ASP A 81 11.17 1.92 -8.87
N LYS A 82 10.37 1.39 -9.81
CA LYS A 82 10.37 1.84 -11.21
C LYS A 82 10.02 3.32 -11.29
N ILE A 83 8.92 3.72 -10.66
CA ILE A 83 8.44 5.10 -10.69
C ILE A 83 9.38 6.06 -9.95
N ALA A 84 9.97 5.62 -8.84
CA ALA A 84 10.99 6.35 -8.10
C ALA A 84 12.18 6.66 -9.01
N LYS A 85 12.75 5.63 -9.65
CA LYS A 85 13.92 5.77 -10.54
C LYS A 85 13.63 6.67 -11.73
N GLU A 86 12.50 6.48 -12.41
CA GLU A 86 12.07 7.33 -13.53
C GLU A 86 11.96 8.80 -13.11
N THR A 87 11.30 9.06 -11.98
CA THR A 87 11.08 10.42 -11.46
C THR A 87 12.39 11.08 -11.05
N ILE A 88 13.22 10.39 -10.26
CA ILE A 88 14.51 10.89 -9.79
C ILE A 88 15.42 11.23 -10.98
N ASN A 89 15.48 10.35 -11.99
CA ASN A 89 16.25 10.59 -13.21
C ASN A 89 15.75 11.79 -14.00
N LYS A 90 14.42 11.92 -14.18
CA LYS A 90 13.79 13.08 -14.85
C LYS A 90 14.12 14.39 -14.13
N TYR A 91 14.19 14.37 -12.81
CA TYR A 91 14.48 15.55 -12.00
C TYR A 91 15.97 15.89 -11.89
N GLY A 92 16.86 14.92 -12.14
CA GLY A 92 18.31 15.10 -12.06
C GLY A 92 18.83 15.31 -10.62
N VAL A 93 18.12 14.78 -9.61
CA VAL A 93 18.49 14.91 -8.20
C VAL A 93 19.02 13.59 -7.64
N LYS A 94 19.70 13.65 -6.48
CA LYS A 94 20.01 12.46 -5.67
C LYS A 94 19.02 12.39 -4.53
N LEU A 95 18.21 11.33 -4.51
CA LEU A 95 17.19 11.11 -3.48
C LEU A 95 17.31 9.68 -2.95
N LYS A 96 17.46 9.54 -1.64
CA LYS A 96 17.38 8.24 -0.94
C LYS A 96 15.92 8.01 -0.53
N TYR A 97 15.47 6.77 -0.57
CA TYR A 97 14.15 6.38 -0.11
C TYR A 97 14.18 4.94 0.41
N MET A 98 13.14 4.56 1.13
CA MET A 98 12.94 3.20 1.64
C MET A 98 11.54 2.72 1.26
N ILE A 99 11.42 1.43 0.97
CA ILE A 99 10.15 0.76 0.73
C ILE A 99 10.00 -0.34 1.78
N GLY A 100 8.97 -0.21 2.60
CA GLY A 100 8.67 -1.15 3.67
C GLY A 100 7.24 -1.67 3.57
N THR A 101 6.83 -2.40 4.60
CA THR A 101 5.49 -2.96 4.67
C THR A 101 4.90 -2.79 6.06
N MET A 102 3.58 -2.70 6.10
CA MET A 102 2.87 -2.90 7.34
C MET A 102 2.82 -4.39 7.66
N ILE A 103 3.14 -4.75 8.91
CA ILE A 103 2.90 -6.08 9.49
C ILE A 103 1.59 -6.00 10.26
N GLU A 104 0.50 -6.33 9.56
CA GLU A 104 -0.86 -6.22 10.08
C GLU A 104 -1.73 -7.45 9.80
N ILE A 105 -1.19 -8.43 9.05
CA ILE A 105 -1.81 -9.72 8.81
C ILE A 105 -0.98 -10.80 9.54
N PRO A 106 -1.59 -11.73 10.31
CA PRO A 106 -0.84 -12.71 11.09
C PRO A 106 0.13 -13.54 10.24
N ARG A 107 -0.26 -13.86 9.00
CA ARG A 107 0.61 -14.58 8.06
C ARG A 107 1.92 -13.83 7.77
N ALA A 108 1.87 -12.50 7.60
CA ALA A 108 3.08 -11.71 7.36
C ALA A 108 4.01 -11.70 8.57
N ALA A 109 3.47 -11.79 9.79
CA ALA A 109 4.27 -11.95 11.00
C ALA A 109 4.90 -13.36 11.08
N LEU A 110 4.15 -14.41 10.71
CA LEU A 110 4.64 -15.79 10.69
C LEU A 110 5.74 -16.05 9.66
N THR A 111 5.69 -15.36 8.52
CA THR A 111 6.69 -15.45 7.43
C THR A 111 7.54 -14.19 7.33
N ALA A 112 7.77 -13.50 8.46
CA ALA A 112 8.44 -12.20 8.49
C ALA A 112 9.88 -12.27 7.97
N ASP A 113 10.55 -13.41 8.11
CA ASP A 113 11.88 -13.68 7.57
C ASP A 113 11.93 -13.64 6.04
N GLU A 114 10.86 -14.08 5.37
CA GLU A 114 10.72 -13.98 3.92
C GLU A 114 10.34 -12.56 3.50
N VAL A 115 9.37 -11.94 4.20
CA VAL A 115 8.92 -10.58 3.90
C VAL A 115 10.05 -9.57 4.08
N ALA A 116 10.93 -9.77 5.07
CA ALA A 116 12.09 -8.92 5.33
C ALA A 116 13.10 -8.88 4.17
N LYS A 117 13.10 -9.88 3.28
CA LYS A 117 13.99 -9.87 2.09
C LYS A 117 13.59 -8.79 1.08
N GLU A 118 12.34 -8.35 1.13
CA GLU A 118 11.76 -7.36 0.21
C GLU A 118 11.45 -6.02 0.91
N ALA A 119 11.56 -5.94 2.24
CA ALA A 119 11.21 -4.77 3.04
C ALA A 119 12.45 -4.09 3.63
N ASP A 120 12.53 -2.77 3.47
CA ASP A 120 13.57 -1.95 4.12
C ASP A 120 13.22 -1.64 5.59
N PHE A 121 11.92 -1.71 5.94
CA PHE A 121 11.42 -1.54 7.30
C PHE A 121 10.07 -2.24 7.50
N PHE A 122 9.72 -2.50 8.76
CA PHE A 122 8.40 -2.95 9.19
C PHE A 122 7.71 -1.89 10.04
N SER A 123 6.42 -1.72 9.84
CA SER A 123 5.53 -0.97 10.73
C SER A 123 4.43 -1.89 11.22
N TYR A 124 4.24 -2.01 12.52
CA TYR A 124 3.21 -2.90 13.06
C TYR A 124 1.85 -2.21 13.09
N GLY A 125 0.97 -2.62 12.19
CA GLY A 125 -0.44 -2.18 12.16
C GLY A 125 -1.25 -2.94 13.21
N THR A 126 -0.98 -2.66 14.49
CA THR A 126 -1.53 -3.45 15.60
C THR A 126 -3.05 -3.42 15.69
N ASN A 127 -3.73 -2.41 15.13
CA ASN A 127 -5.19 -2.40 15.04
C ASN A 127 -5.71 -3.58 14.21
N ASP A 128 -5.26 -3.69 12.94
CA ASP A 128 -5.69 -4.76 12.04
C ASP A 128 -5.09 -6.11 12.47
N MET A 129 -3.86 -6.11 13.00
CA MET A 129 -3.26 -7.32 13.57
C MET A 129 -4.05 -7.87 14.77
N THR A 130 -4.55 -7.01 15.64
CA THR A 130 -5.36 -7.43 16.80
C THR A 130 -6.69 -8.01 16.33
N GLN A 131 -7.39 -7.32 15.42
CA GLN A 131 -8.66 -7.78 14.86
C GLN A 131 -8.54 -9.15 14.20
N THR A 132 -7.49 -9.35 13.40
CA THR A 132 -7.26 -10.60 12.66
C THR A 132 -6.70 -11.73 13.54
N THR A 133 -5.93 -11.42 14.57
CA THR A 133 -5.42 -12.41 15.53
C THR A 133 -6.52 -12.91 16.47
N LEU A 134 -7.37 -12.00 16.95
CA LEU A 134 -8.44 -12.32 17.90
C LEU A 134 -9.76 -12.69 17.20
N GLY A 135 -9.86 -12.50 15.90
CA GLY A 135 -11.02 -12.89 15.11
C GLY A 135 -12.25 -12.02 15.35
N PHE A 136 -12.08 -10.72 15.60
CA PHE A 136 -13.19 -9.77 15.79
C PHE A 136 -13.06 -8.53 14.91
N SER A 137 -14.20 -7.93 14.60
CA SER A 137 -14.31 -6.57 14.10
C SER A 137 -14.37 -5.60 15.28
N ARG A 138 -13.50 -4.59 15.30
CA ARG A 138 -13.47 -3.56 16.35
C ARG A 138 -14.79 -2.79 16.41
N ASP A 139 -15.47 -2.63 15.27
CA ASP A 139 -16.75 -1.91 15.18
C ASP A 139 -17.94 -2.73 15.71
N ASP A 140 -17.76 -4.04 15.90
CA ASP A 140 -18.82 -4.96 16.34
C ASP A 140 -18.57 -5.56 17.72
N VAL A 141 -17.32 -5.59 18.20
CA VAL A 141 -16.94 -6.26 19.45
C VAL A 141 -17.60 -5.68 20.71
N ALA A 142 -17.95 -4.39 20.69
CA ALA A 142 -18.56 -3.71 21.85
C ALA A 142 -20.09 -3.79 21.91
N LYS A 143 -20.74 -4.49 20.96
CA LYS A 143 -22.21 -4.60 20.88
C LYS A 143 -22.78 -5.75 21.73
N PHE A 144 -21.93 -6.54 22.38
CA PHE A 144 -22.26 -7.66 23.25
C PHE A 144 -21.59 -7.49 24.61
#